data_AF-A0A495QFY3-F1
#
_entry.id   AF-A0A495QFY3-F1
#
_cell.length_a   1.000
_cell.length_b   1.000
_cell.length_c   1.000
_cell.angle_alpha   90.00
_cell.angle_beta   90.00
_cell.angle_gamma   90.00
#
_symmetry.space_group_name_H-M   'P 1'
#
loop_
_entity.id
_entity.type
_entity.pdbx_description
1 polymer ?
#
loop_
_entity_poly.entity_id
_entity_poly.type
_entity_poly.pdbx_seq_one_letter_code
_entity_poly.pdbx_strand_id
1 'polypeptide(L)'
;MRKVANSALPGDAEVSVALARLGAAHGDWVFQHLPVVELSWEAFRKSDRFCVGGGVGWLRAESAERLGRQIRAVERAEAELDAEDGRSDKAGAMDPGVLEELTRLRAAHPGWRIEYAEGKGVSWVASRDRGDEWLGGHTAAEAQDSAGLASLITQAVSVSIAPGVRGGGCGR
;
A
#
# COMPACT_ATOMS: atom_id res chain seq x y z
N MET A 1 -29.17 -14.45 -23.82
CA MET A 1 -28.58 -13.22 -23.23
C MET A 1 -29.73 -12.41 -22.62
N ARG A 2 -29.81 -12.30 -21.28
CA ARG A 2 -30.86 -11.52 -20.61
C ARG A 2 -30.58 -10.03 -20.84
N LYS A 3 -31.53 -9.31 -21.45
CA LYS A 3 -31.58 -7.85 -21.46
C LYS A 3 -31.64 -7.39 -20.00
N VAL A 4 -30.52 -6.92 -19.47
CA VAL A 4 -30.55 -6.17 -18.21
C VAL A 4 -31.25 -4.86 -18.54
N ALA A 5 -32.42 -4.65 -17.94
CA ALA A 5 -33.17 -3.43 -18.11
C ALA A 5 -32.30 -2.26 -17.63
N ASN A 6 -32.03 -1.29 -18.51
CA ASN A 6 -31.47 -0.02 -18.09
C ASN A 6 -32.45 0.61 -17.12
N SER A 7 -32.12 0.58 -15.82
CA SER A 7 -32.79 1.37 -14.81
C SER A 7 -32.74 2.84 -15.25
N ALA A 8 -33.85 3.55 -15.12
CA ALA A 8 -33.92 4.98 -15.41
C ALA A 8 -32.76 5.71 -14.74
N LEU A 9 -32.12 6.63 -15.46
CA LEU A 9 -31.05 7.44 -14.90
C LEU A 9 -31.58 8.16 -13.66
N PRO A 10 -30.97 7.99 -12.47
CA PRO A 10 -31.39 8.70 -11.27
C PRO A 10 -31.25 10.21 -11.50
N GLY A 11 -32.18 10.98 -10.93
CA GLY A 11 -32.12 12.44 -11.04
C GLY A 11 -30.92 13.01 -10.29
N ASP A 12 -30.39 14.18 -10.70
CA ASP A 12 -29.19 14.80 -10.09
C ASP A 12 -29.30 14.97 -8.56
N ALA A 13 -30.51 15.25 -8.06
CA ALA A 13 -30.78 15.35 -6.62
C ALA A 13 -30.64 14.00 -5.90
N GLU A 14 -31.09 12.91 -6.51
CA GLU A 14 -30.97 11.55 -5.96
C GLU A 14 -29.52 11.10 -5.94
N VAL A 15 -28.77 11.38 -7.02
CA VAL A 15 -27.32 11.12 -7.11
C VAL A 15 -26.58 11.86 -6.01
N SER A 16 -26.88 13.15 -5.81
CA SER A 16 -26.26 13.98 -4.77
C SER A 16 -26.51 13.44 -3.36
N VAL A 17 -27.75 13.01 -3.07
CA VAL A 17 -28.11 12.39 -1.80
C VAL A 17 -27.38 11.06 -1.60
N ALA A 18 -27.27 10.23 -2.64
CA ALA A 18 -26.56 8.96 -2.57
C ALA A 18 -25.05 9.15 -2.34
N LEU A 19 -24.42 10.11 -3.03
CA LEU A 19 -23.01 10.47 -2.80
C LEU A 19 -22.78 10.96 -1.36
N ALA A 20 -23.67 11.81 -0.83
CA ALA A 20 -23.57 12.29 0.54
C ALA A 20 -23.69 11.14 1.56
N ARG A 21 -24.61 10.20 1.33
CA ARG A 21 -24.76 9.01 2.19
C ARG A 21 -23.53 8.11 2.15
N LEU A 22 -22.97 7.86 0.96
CA LEU A 22 -21.75 7.06 0.81
C LEU A 22 -20.56 7.73 1.50
N GLY A 23 -20.36 9.03 1.29
CA GLY A 23 -19.28 9.78 1.95
C GLY A 23 -19.40 9.80 3.47
N ALA A 24 -20.62 9.91 4.01
CA ALA A 24 -20.85 9.85 5.45
C ALA A 24 -20.60 8.45 6.05
N ALA A 25 -20.91 7.39 5.29
CA ALA A 25 -20.74 6.00 5.74
C ALA A 25 -19.30 5.48 5.61
N HIS A 26 -18.56 5.99 4.63
CA HIS A 26 -17.26 5.45 4.19
C HIS A 26 -16.24 6.58 4.05
N GLY A 27 -15.83 7.17 5.17
CA GLY A 27 -14.99 8.37 5.20
C GLY A 27 -13.61 8.22 4.57
N ASP A 28 -13.11 6.99 4.44
CA ASP A 28 -11.81 6.68 3.82
C ASP A 28 -11.88 6.55 2.28
N TRP A 29 -13.07 6.76 1.69
CA TRP A 29 -13.33 6.62 0.27
C TRP A 29 -13.80 7.94 -0.37
N VAL A 30 -13.52 8.09 -1.66
CA VAL A 30 -13.98 9.18 -2.53
C VAL A 30 -14.91 8.59 -3.58
N PHE A 31 -16.02 9.26 -3.86
CA PHE A 31 -17.09 8.73 -4.71
C PHE A 31 -17.36 9.59 -5.93
N GLN A 32 -17.69 8.96 -7.05
CA GLN A 32 -18.21 9.64 -8.23
C GLN A 32 -19.29 8.81 -8.93
N HIS A 33 -20.17 9.51 -9.63
CA HIS A 33 -21.19 8.90 -10.50
C HIS A 33 -20.96 9.34 -11.95
N LEU A 34 -20.79 8.35 -12.83
CA LEU A 34 -20.54 8.48 -14.25
C LEU A 34 -21.75 7.88 -15.02
N PRO A 35 -22.80 8.66 -15.31
CA PRO A 35 -24.07 8.14 -15.82
C PRO A 35 -24.00 7.50 -17.23
N VAL A 36 -22.86 7.63 -17.91
CA VAL A 36 -22.66 7.18 -19.29
C VAL A 36 -22.03 5.77 -19.40
N VAL A 37 -21.71 5.13 -18.27
CA VAL A 37 -21.08 3.79 -18.25
C VAL A 37 -21.93 2.77 -17.49
N GLU A 38 -21.79 1.48 -17.85
CA GLU A 38 -22.56 0.36 -17.27
C GLU A 38 -22.32 0.20 -15.75
N LEU A 39 -21.11 0.50 -15.28
CA LEU A 39 -20.76 0.57 -13.87
C LEU A 39 -20.62 2.03 -13.46
N SER A 40 -21.76 2.71 -13.39
CA SER A 40 -21.83 4.17 -13.24
C SER A 40 -21.37 4.68 -11.89
N TRP A 41 -21.22 3.84 -10.88
CA TRP A 41 -20.78 4.25 -9.54
C TRP A 41 -19.35 3.81 -9.31
N GLU A 42 -18.47 4.76 -8.97
CA GLU A 42 -17.07 4.47 -8.66
C GLU A 42 -16.68 4.96 -7.27
N ALA A 43 -15.79 4.21 -6.62
CA ALA A 43 -15.16 4.60 -5.36
C ALA A 43 -13.65 4.43 -5.43
N PHE A 44 -12.91 5.41 -4.93
CA PHE A 44 -11.45 5.41 -4.83
C PHE A 44 -11.04 5.51 -3.36
N ARG A 45 -10.01 4.76 -2.98
CA ARG A 45 -9.42 4.88 -1.65
C ARG A 45 -8.61 6.17 -1.53
N LYS A 46 -8.67 6.84 -0.39
CA LYS A 46 -7.73 7.93 -0.07
C LYS A 46 -6.32 7.36 0.12
N SER A 47 -5.32 8.01 -0.47
CA SER A 47 -3.96 7.46 -0.64
C SER A 47 -3.17 7.28 0.66
N ASP A 48 -3.60 7.91 1.75
CA ASP A 48 -3.01 7.82 3.09
C ASP A 48 -3.50 6.60 3.90
N ARG A 49 -4.38 5.78 3.32
CA ARG A 49 -5.08 4.68 4.02
C ARG A 49 -4.93 3.32 3.33
N PHE A 50 -3.89 3.12 2.53
CA PHE A 50 -3.57 1.78 2.04
C PHE A 50 -3.11 0.90 3.20
N CYS A 51 -3.77 -0.25 3.40
CA CYS A 51 -3.34 -1.25 4.38
C CYS A 51 -1.94 -1.78 4.01
N VAL A 52 -1.10 -2.02 5.03
CA VAL A 52 0.30 -2.48 4.88
C VAL A 52 0.38 -3.87 4.21
N GLY A 53 -0.71 -4.64 4.22
CA GLY A 53 -0.86 -5.94 3.52
C GLY A 53 -1.40 -5.88 2.09
N GLY A 54 -1.59 -4.68 1.52
CA GLY A 54 -2.33 -4.50 0.28
C GLY A 54 -3.84 -4.36 0.52
N GLY A 55 -4.54 -3.69 -0.40
CA GLY A 55 -5.96 -3.38 -0.26
C GLY A 55 -6.58 -2.94 -1.57
N VAL A 56 -7.91 -2.87 -1.62
CA VAL A 56 -8.61 -2.46 -2.84
C VAL A 56 -8.62 -0.93 -2.93
N GLY A 57 -7.87 -0.40 -3.89
CA GLY A 57 -7.77 1.04 -4.13
C GLY A 57 -8.92 1.63 -4.97
N TRP A 58 -9.66 0.79 -5.70
CA TRP A 58 -10.69 1.22 -6.63
C TRP A 58 -11.80 0.18 -6.80
N LEU A 59 -13.04 0.62 -6.80
CA LEU A 59 -14.24 -0.21 -6.98
C LEU A 59 -15.22 0.45 -7.95
N ARG A 60 -15.98 -0.38 -8.66
CA ARG A 60 -17.09 0.06 -9.51
C ARG A 60 -18.31 -0.82 -9.35
N ALA A 61 -19.49 -0.21 -9.48
CA ALA A 61 -20.77 -0.91 -9.44
C ALA A 61 -21.83 -0.25 -10.31
N GLU A 62 -22.88 -1.02 -10.60
CA GLU A 62 -24.07 -0.58 -11.33
C GLU A 62 -25.01 0.32 -10.49
N SER A 63 -24.86 0.33 -9.16
CA SER A 63 -25.69 1.12 -8.24
C SER A 63 -24.93 1.54 -6.98
N ALA A 64 -25.37 2.64 -6.35
CA ALA A 64 -24.83 3.12 -5.09
C ALA A 64 -24.94 2.07 -3.97
N GLU A 65 -26.07 1.33 -3.91
CA GLU A 65 -26.28 0.29 -2.92
C GLU A 65 -25.32 -0.88 -3.11
N ARG A 66 -25.05 -1.26 -4.36
CA ARG A 66 -24.09 -2.32 -4.67
C ARG A 66 -22.68 -1.90 -4.31
N LEU A 67 -22.29 -0.67 -4.66
CA LEU A 67 -20.98 -0.10 -4.33
C LEU A 67 -20.77 -0.09 -2.81
N GLY A 68 -21.75 0.41 -2.04
CA GLY A 68 -21.67 0.40 -0.57
C GLY A 68 -21.57 -1.00 0.03
N ARG A 69 -22.19 -2.03 -0.58
CA ARG A 69 -22.01 -3.42 -0.14
C ARG A 69 -20.61 -3.94 -0.42
N GLN A 70 -20.03 -3.63 -1.58
CA GLN A 70 -18.66 -4.03 -1.91
C GLN A 70 -17.65 -3.38 -0.97
N ILE A 71 -17.80 -2.08 -0.69
CA ILE A 71 -16.92 -1.37 0.23
C ILE A 71 -16.97 -1.98 1.63
N ARG A 72 -18.17 -2.24 2.18
CA ARG A 72 -18.29 -2.92 3.50
C ARG A 72 -17.65 -4.31 3.52
N ALA A 73 -17.64 -5.02 2.40
CA ALA A 73 -16.98 -6.32 2.32
C ALA A 73 -15.45 -6.16 2.33
N VAL A 74 -14.92 -5.16 1.61
CA VAL A 74 -13.49 -4.81 1.63
C VAL A 74 -13.07 -4.38 3.03
N GLU A 75 -13.77 -3.44 3.64
CA GLU A 75 -13.47 -2.93 5.00
C GLU A 75 -13.50 -4.05 6.04
N ARG A 76 -14.41 -5.03 5.90
CA ARG A 76 -14.45 -6.19 6.78
C ARG A 76 -13.24 -7.12 6.57
N ALA A 77 -12.91 -7.43 5.33
CA ALA A 77 -11.76 -8.28 5.03
C ALA A 77 -10.46 -7.65 5.53
N GLU A 78 -10.33 -6.34 5.39
CA GLU A 78 -9.18 -5.59 5.93
C GLU A 78 -9.18 -5.58 7.46
N ALA A 79 -10.33 -5.38 8.11
CA ALA A 79 -10.40 -5.47 9.56
C ALA A 79 -10.11 -6.89 10.09
N GLU A 80 -10.45 -7.94 9.33
CA GLU A 80 -10.08 -9.32 9.63
C GLU A 80 -8.56 -9.51 9.55
N LEU A 81 -7.91 -9.00 8.50
CA LEU A 81 -6.45 -9.00 8.36
C LEU A 81 -5.78 -8.20 9.48
N ASP A 82 -6.25 -6.98 9.78
CA ASP A 82 -5.72 -6.17 10.87
C ASP A 82 -5.91 -6.85 12.24
N ALA A 83 -6.98 -7.63 12.42
CA ALA A 83 -7.24 -8.39 13.65
C ALA A 83 -6.45 -9.72 13.72
N GLU A 84 -6.01 -10.27 12.59
CA GLU A 84 -5.07 -11.39 12.50
C GLU A 84 -3.64 -10.92 12.77
N ASP A 85 -3.23 -9.80 12.17
CA ASP A 85 -1.97 -9.11 12.47
C ASP A 85 -1.96 -8.67 13.95
N GLY A 86 -3.02 -8.02 14.44
CA GLY A 86 -3.13 -7.61 15.84
C GLY A 86 -3.28 -8.77 16.85
N ARG A 87 -3.72 -9.95 16.42
CA ARG A 87 -3.67 -11.19 17.25
C ARG A 87 -2.28 -11.82 17.23
N SER A 88 -1.57 -11.73 16.12
CA SER A 88 -0.15 -12.10 16.01
C SER A 88 0.70 -11.17 16.90
N ASP A 89 0.41 -9.87 16.91
CA ASP A 89 1.04 -8.87 17.79
C ASP A 89 0.70 -9.07 19.28
N LYS A 90 -0.39 -9.78 19.61
CA LYS A 90 -0.78 -10.12 21.00
C LYS A 90 -0.32 -11.50 21.46
N ALA A 91 0.44 -12.22 20.64
CA ALA A 91 1.04 -13.49 20.97
C ALA A 91 2.55 -13.49 20.67
N GLY A 92 3.31 -12.66 21.38
CA GLY A 92 4.76 -12.85 21.42
C GLY A 92 5.51 -11.63 21.94
N ALA A 93 6.19 -11.77 23.07
CA ALA A 93 7.45 -11.06 23.18
C ALA A 93 8.27 -11.52 21.96
N MET A 94 8.58 -10.60 21.04
CA MET A 94 9.42 -10.90 19.87
C MET A 94 10.62 -11.70 20.35
N ASP A 95 10.89 -12.84 19.70
CA ASP A 95 11.94 -13.75 20.12
C ASP A 95 13.24 -12.96 20.39
N PRO A 96 13.87 -13.11 21.56
CA PRO A 96 15.03 -12.31 21.93
C PRO A 96 16.19 -12.50 20.94
N GLY A 97 16.31 -13.66 20.29
CA GLY A 97 17.29 -13.90 19.23
C GLY A 97 16.99 -13.10 17.97
N VAL A 98 15.71 -12.97 17.59
CA VAL A 98 15.29 -12.09 16.48
C VAL A 98 15.57 -10.61 16.81
N LEU A 99 15.40 -10.19 18.06
CA LEU A 99 15.69 -8.82 18.49
C LEU A 99 17.19 -8.49 18.47
N GLU A 100 18.03 -9.41 18.96
CA GLU A 100 19.49 -9.30 18.88
C GLU A 100 19.94 -9.19 17.42
N GLU A 101 19.34 -10.00 16.55
CA GLU A 101 19.69 -10.05 15.14
C GLU A 101 19.25 -8.81 14.36
N LEU A 102 18.05 -8.27 14.64
CA LEU A 102 17.61 -6.97 14.13
C LEU A 102 18.56 -5.85 14.57
N THR A 103 18.98 -5.88 15.84
CA THR A 103 19.91 -4.89 16.38
C THR A 103 21.25 -4.96 15.66
N ARG A 104 21.78 -6.18 15.45
CA ARG A 104 23.02 -6.43 14.72
C ARG A 104 22.93 -5.95 13.27
N LEU A 105 21.86 -6.28 12.55
CA LEU A 105 21.67 -5.90 11.15
C LEU A 105 21.54 -4.38 10.97
N ARG A 106 20.76 -3.71 11.83
CA ARG A 106 20.61 -2.25 11.79
C ARG A 106 21.93 -1.53 12.10
N ALA A 107 22.72 -2.06 13.02
CA ALA A 107 24.06 -1.54 13.31
C ALA A 107 25.03 -1.74 12.13
N ALA A 108 24.96 -2.89 11.45
CA ALA A 108 25.80 -3.19 10.30
C ALA A 108 25.41 -2.40 9.03
N HIS A 109 24.15 -1.99 8.91
CA HIS A 109 23.60 -1.36 7.72
C HIS A 109 22.77 -0.11 8.05
N PRO A 110 23.39 0.98 8.53
CA PRO A 110 22.67 2.18 9.01
C PRO A 110 21.88 2.92 7.92
N GLY A 111 22.22 2.72 6.65
CA GLY A 111 21.48 3.27 5.50
C GLY A 111 20.24 2.48 5.11
N TRP A 112 19.92 1.40 5.83
CA TRP A 112 18.78 0.53 5.56
C TRP A 112 17.84 0.50 6.76
N ARG A 113 16.55 0.70 6.50
CA ARG A 113 15.46 0.39 7.42
C ARG A 113 15.19 -1.11 7.34
N ILE A 114 15.39 -1.81 8.44
CA ILE A 114 15.28 -3.28 8.51
C ILE A 114 14.18 -3.66 9.49
N GLU A 115 13.29 -4.54 9.07
CA GLU A 115 12.08 -4.95 9.78
C GLU A 115 11.94 -6.49 9.75
N TYR A 116 11.34 -7.03 10.81
CA TYR A 116 10.97 -8.44 10.92
C TYR A 116 9.45 -8.55 11.00
N ALA A 117 8.86 -9.36 10.15
CA ALA A 117 7.43 -9.64 10.11
C ALA A 117 7.19 -11.15 10.26
N GLU A 118 6.87 -11.56 11.49
CA GLU A 118 6.57 -12.95 11.81
C GLU A 118 5.32 -13.43 11.04
N GLY A 119 5.30 -14.70 10.63
CA GLY A 119 4.17 -15.29 9.92
C GLY A 119 4.10 -15.01 8.42
N LYS A 120 5.01 -14.20 7.85
CA LYS A 120 5.10 -13.97 6.40
C LYS A 120 6.02 -14.98 5.71
N GLY A 121 5.75 -15.27 4.44
CA GLY A 121 6.60 -16.13 3.59
C GLY A 121 8.03 -15.60 3.39
N VAL A 122 8.26 -14.31 3.65
CA VAL A 122 9.55 -13.62 3.79
C VAL A 122 9.52 -12.77 5.05
N SER A 123 10.13 -13.27 6.13
CA SER A 123 10.01 -12.65 7.45
C SER A 123 10.98 -11.50 7.67
N TRP A 124 11.99 -11.33 6.82
CA TRP A 124 13.00 -10.28 6.94
C TRP A 124 12.91 -9.34 5.74
N VAL A 125 12.73 -8.05 6.02
CA VAL A 125 12.58 -7.01 4.99
C VAL A 125 13.53 -5.87 5.28
N ALA A 126 14.25 -5.41 4.26
CA ALA A 126 15.10 -4.25 4.33
C ALA A 126 14.76 -3.28 3.20
N SER A 127 14.64 -2.00 3.52
CA SER A 127 14.39 -0.93 2.55
C SER A 127 15.35 0.23 2.79
N ARG A 128 15.66 1.01 1.75
CA ARG A 128 16.42 2.26 1.89
C ARG A 128 15.81 3.37 1.04
N ASP A 129 15.91 4.60 1.53
CA ASP A 129 15.33 5.75 0.86
C ASP A 129 16.09 6.08 -0.42
N ARG A 130 15.35 6.47 -1.47
CA ARG A 130 15.90 7.01 -2.72
C ARG A 130 16.13 8.50 -2.51
N GLY A 131 17.31 8.87 -2.03
CA GLY A 131 17.70 10.29 -1.95
C GLY A 131 17.77 10.94 -3.34
N ASP A 132 17.87 12.26 -3.40
CA ASP A 132 17.86 13.05 -4.65
C ASP A 132 19.02 12.72 -5.61
N GLU A 133 20.08 12.08 -5.12
CA GLU A 133 21.27 11.70 -5.88
C GLU A 133 21.23 10.23 -6.37
N TRP A 134 20.10 9.54 -6.18
CA TRP A 134 19.92 8.14 -6.54
C TRP A 134 19.74 7.94 -8.06
N LEU A 135 20.65 7.19 -8.69
CA LEU A 135 20.59 6.87 -10.13
C LEU A 135 20.07 5.46 -10.43
N GLY A 136 20.14 4.54 -9.47
CA GLY A 136 19.69 3.16 -9.69
C GLY A 136 20.23 2.17 -8.67
N GLY A 137 19.62 0.98 -8.63
CA GLY A 137 19.97 -0.11 -7.72
C GLY A 137 18.78 -0.73 -6.99
N HIS A 138 19.08 -1.69 -6.11
CA HIS A 138 18.06 -2.32 -5.26
C HIS A 138 17.76 -1.45 -4.04
N THR A 139 16.48 -1.13 -3.84
CA THR A 139 15.98 -0.29 -2.73
C THR A 139 15.20 -1.09 -1.70
N ALA A 140 14.96 -2.37 -2.01
CA ALA A 140 14.35 -3.34 -1.13
C ALA A 140 15.09 -4.68 -1.26
N ALA A 141 15.19 -5.40 -0.16
CA ALA A 141 15.67 -6.77 -0.07
C ALA A 141 14.74 -7.53 0.88
N GLU A 142 14.35 -8.73 0.50
CA GLU A 142 13.43 -9.58 1.26
C GLU A 142 14.03 -10.98 1.36
N ALA A 143 13.99 -11.56 2.55
CA ALA A 143 14.55 -12.88 2.81
C ALA A 143 13.74 -13.64 3.87
N GLN A 144 13.91 -14.95 3.89
CA GLN A 144 13.31 -15.83 4.90
C GLN A 144 14.11 -15.84 6.21
N ASP A 145 15.41 -15.54 6.14
CA ASP A 145 16.30 -15.48 7.29
C ASP A 145 17.23 -14.25 7.23
N SER A 146 17.83 -13.92 8.38
CA SER A 146 18.66 -12.75 8.56
C SER A 146 19.99 -12.80 7.78
N ALA A 147 20.54 -14.00 7.58
CA ALA A 147 21.78 -14.19 6.83
C ALA A 147 21.56 -13.94 5.32
N GLY A 148 20.44 -14.43 4.78
CA GLY A 148 19.96 -14.14 3.43
C GLY A 148 19.72 -12.64 3.25
N LEU A 149 19.09 -11.98 4.22
CA LEU A 149 18.88 -10.53 4.17
C LEU A 149 20.21 -9.77 4.14
N ALA A 150 21.17 -10.11 5.01
CA ALA A 150 22.49 -9.49 5.04
C ALA A 150 23.24 -9.66 3.71
N SER A 151 23.15 -10.85 3.11
CA SER A 151 23.75 -11.14 1.82
C SER A 151 23.13 -10.28 0.70
N LEU A 152 21.81 -10.17 0.66
CA LEU A 152 21.10 -9.35 -0.33
C LEU A 152 21.39 -7.85 -0.15
N ILE A 153 21.42 -7.35 1.09
CA ILE A 153 21.81 -5.96 1.39
C ILE A 153 23.25 -5.68 0.91
N THR A 154 24.17 -6.62 1.11
CA THR A 154 25.56 -6.48 0.68
C THR A 154 25.69 -6.49 -0.85
N GLN A 155 24.86 -7.30 -1.53
CA GLN A 155 24.81 -7.36 -2.99
C GLN A 155 24.03 -6.19 -3.62
N ALA A 156 23.26 -5.45 -2.82
CA ALA A 156 22.44 -4.35 -3.30
C ALA A 156 23.31 -3.15 -3.71
N VAL A 157 23.75 -3.18 -4.97
CA VAL A 157 24.46 -2.07 -5.63
C VAL A 157 23.62 -0.80 -5.53
N SER A 158 24.22 0.28 -5.04
CA SER A 158 23.71 1.65 -5.20
C SER A 158 24.56 2.38 -6.20
N VAL A 159 23.93 2.96 -7.22
CA VAL A 159 24.57 3.90 -8.12
C VAL A 159 24.11 5.30 -7.72
N SER A 160 25.05 6.13 -7.30
CA SER A 160 24.82 7.52 -6.91
C SER A 160 25.63 8.45 -7.80
N ILE A 161 25.14 9.67 -7.98
CA ILE A 161 25.94 10.74 -8.59
C ILE A 161 27.11 11.04 -7.65
N ALA A 162 28.35 10.90 -8.11
CA ALA A 162 29.48 11.42 -7.36
C ALA A 162 29.37 12.95 -7.28
N PRO A 163 29.52 13.57 -6.09
CA PRO A 163 29.52 15.03 -6.01
C PRO A 163 30.76 15.59 -6.74
N GLY A 164 30.51 16.29 -7.86
CA GLY A 164 31.50 16.93 -8.74
C GLY A 164 31.63 16.18 -10.07
N VAL A 165 31.09 16.65 -11.20
CA VAL A 165 31.40 17.93 -11.85
C VAL A 165 30.13 18.51 -12.49
N ARG A 166 29.57 19.56 -11.88
CA ARG A 166 28.77 20.57 -12.60
C ARG A 166 29.44 21.92 -12.38
N GLY A 167 30.12 22.41 -13.40
CA GLY A 167 30.76 23.73 -13.35
C GLY A 167 31.85 23.92 -14.38
N GLY A 168 31.48 23.95 -15.65
CA GLY A 168 32.40 24.28 -16.74
C GLY A 168 31.61 24.81 -17.93
N GLY A 169 30.96 25.96 -17.75
CA GLY A 169 30.45 26.73 -18.87
C GLY A 169 31.63 27.20 -19.72
N CYS A 170 31.72 26.73 -20.96
CA CYS A 170 32.53 27.40 -21.97
C CYS A 170 31.63 28.38 -22.71
N GLY A 171 31.61 29.62 -22.21
CA GLY A 171 31.32 30.79 -23.01
C GLY A 171 32.64 31.38 -23.50
N ARG A 172 32.92 31.23 -24.79
CA ARG A 172 33.31 32.28 -25.77
C ARG A 172 33.72 31.63 -27.07
#